data_AF-A0A3Q2WKN7-F1
#
_entry.id   AF-A0A3Q2WKN7-F1
#
_cell.length_a   1.000
_cell.length_b   1.000
_cell.length_c   1.000
_cell.angle_alpha   90.00
_cell.angle_beta   90.00
_cell.angle_gamma   90.00
#
_symmetry.space_group_name_H-M   'P 1'
#
loop_
_entity.id
_entity.type
_entity.pdbx_description
1 polymer ?
#
loop_
_entity_poly.entity_id
_entity_poly.type
_entity_poly.pdbx_seq_one_letter_code
_entity_poly.pdbx_strand_id
1 'polypeptide(L)'
;MHCRRCVKPKRVSPNAFSKITDHGCILADSLPTISQQQLHHTPPTFWLFYLKPKLTVLHLHPLKPTFTRLGSFWLLSGRSAVMAEHMSQSELDYPFKLLEYFNGFRVSKVIFSACELGVFDLLLRSQEPLSAQHVAQELGTSLDGMERLLDALVGIEILEVEKTDGTALYSSTDVANLYLAKGSAKSLHDMIVYQSQTIYPLWNNLVDAVREGKNQNEKTFGLPAEEVFQAIYRSEEDMLKFMGLMNSSWVLDGHDVVTAFNLSGFQNVVDLGGCTGALAREMAKAYPSSTVTVFDLQQVVEVAQKHFSQENDAIVFQSGDFFTGEIPTADLYVLARIIHDWPEEKCLTLLKKIYDMCAPGGGVLLVEAMLFENRRGPIMTQLFSLNMLVQTKGREHPPSEYTHMFNKTGFKNIQVCRTGKSYDAILAIR
;
A
#
# COMPACT_ATOMS: atom_id res chain seq x y z
N MET A 1 28.65 16.76 55.02
CA MET A 1 30.01 16.17 54.92
C MET A 1 30.04 15.34 53.63
N HIS A 2 31.00 15.50 52.70
CA HIS A 2 32.36 14.94 52.70
C HIS A 2 32.39 13.40 52.86
N CYS A 3 33.13 12.61 52.06
CA CYS A 3 34.28 12.96 51.22
C CYS A 3 34.33 12.21 49.85
N ARG A 4 35.12 12.75 48.92
CA ARG A 4 35.48 12.15 47.60
C ARG A 4 36.53 11.04 47.75
N ARG A 5 36.69 10.22 46.70
CA ARG A 5 38.03 9.87 46.17
C ARG A 5 37.99 9.69 44.64
N CYS A 6 38.99 10.24 43.96
CA CYS A 6 39.17 10.12 42.52
C CYS A 6 40.59 9.61 42.24
N VAL A 7 40.78 8.85 41.16
CA VAL A 7 42.10 8.61 40.55
C VAL A 7 41.96 8.70 39.02
N LYS A 8 42.84 9.48 38.40
CA LYS A 8 43.13 9.53 36.95
C LYS A 8 44.68 9.42 36.81
N PRO A 9 45.28 9.57 35.61
CA PRO A 9 45.35 8.60 34.51
C PRO A 9 46.83 8.21 34.24
N LYS A 10 47.13 7.57 33.11
CA LYS A 10 48.51 7.48 32.57
C LYS A 10 48.60 8.01 31.12
N ARG A 11 49.76 8.55 30.74
CA ARG A 11 50.14 9.03 29.38
C ARG A 11 51.02 7.97 28.67
N VAL A 12 51.02 7.81 27.34
CA VAL A 12 51.85 8.51 26.30
C VAL A 12 53.34 8.66 26.72
N SER A 13 54.42 8.34 25.96
CA SER A 13 54.73 8.25 24.50
C SER A 13 56.02 7.37 24.27
N PRO A 14 56.87 7.44 23.19
CA PRO A 14 56.74 7.82 21.75
C PRO A 14 57.51 6.92 20.70
N ASN A 15 57.33 7.23 19.39
CA ASN A 15 58.28 7.23 18.23
C ASN A 15 59.10 6.00 17.70
N ALA A 16 58.84 5.66 16.42
CA ALA A 16 59.77 5.60 15.26
C ALA A 16 58.93 5.39 13.95
N PHE A 17 58.90 6.23 12.90
CA PHE A 17 59.89 6.53 11.83
C PHE A 17 60.52 5.29 11.16
N SER A 18 60.56 5.09 9.82
CA SER A 18 59.98 5.77 8.62
C SER A 18 60.17 4.84 7.36
N LYS A 19 60.09 5.16 6.04
CA LYS A 19 60.06 6.39 5.20
C LYS A 19 59.78 6.04 3.70
N ILE A 20 59.20 6.95 2.88
CA ILE A 20 59.37 7.08 1.38
C ILE A 20 58.77 5.92 0.49
N THR A 21 58.37 6.05 -0.79
CA THR A 21 58.51 7.05 -1.90
C THR A 21 57.20 7.64 -2.47
N ASP A 22 57.29 8.82 -3.10
CA ASP A 22 56.30 9.43 -4.00
C ASP A 22 56.47 9.04 -5.50
N HIS A 23 55.42 9.28 -6.31
CA HIS A 23 55.42 9.84 -7.70
C HIS A 23 54.00 9.68 -8.30
N GLY A 24 53.42 10.61 -9.08
CA GLY A 24 53.82 11.96 -9.47
C GLY A 24 52.71 12.65 -10.32
N CYS A 25 52.74 13.98 -10.47
CA CYS A 25 51.74 14.75 -11.24
C CYS A 25 52.17 14.98 -12.71
N ILE A 26 51.20 15.14 -13.62
CA ILE A 26 51.40 15.75 -14.95
C ILE A 26 50.25 16.74 -15.23
N LEU A 27 50.58 17.88 -15.86
CA LEU A 27 49.68 18.91 -16.38
C LEU A 27 49.90 19.07 -17.90
N ALA A 28 48.81 19.23 -18.65
CA ALA A 28 48.70 19.92 -19.94
C ALA A 28 47.18 20.09 -20.22
N ASP A 29 46.61 21.25 -20.55
CA ASP A 29 46.93 22.27 -21.57
C ASP A 29 46.81 21.78 -23.02
N SER A 30 45.66 22.05 -23.66
CA SER A 30 45.59 22.92 -24.86
C SER A 30 44.16 23.03 -25.42
N LEU A 31 43.77 24.25 -25.79
CA LEU A 31 42.63 24.56 -26.67
C LEU A 31 43.17 25.05 -28.02
N PRO A 32 42.40 24.86 -29.11
CA PRO A 32 42.45 25.82 -30.22
C PRO A 32 41.06 26.30 -30.66
N THR A 33 40.87 27.62 -30.70
CA THR A 33 39.69 28.28 -31.30
C THR A 33 40.01 28.84 -32.68
N ILE A 34 39.29 28.39 -33.72
CA ILE A 34 39.28 28.94 -35.09
C ILE A 34 37.82 28.89 -35.58
N SER A 35 37.04 29.96 -35.38
CA SER A 35 36.73 31.06 -36.32
C SER A 35 35.65 30.74 -37.37
N GLN A 36 34.67 31.64 -37.52
CA GLN A 36 33.57 31.54 -38.49
C GLN A 36 34.03 31.76 -39.94
N GLN A 37 33.36 31.11 -40.90
CA GLN A 37 32.98 31.74 -42.18
C GLN A 37 31.79 31.01 -42.83
N GLN A 38 31.13 31.68 -43.78
CA GLN A 38 29.89 31.24 -44.44
C GLN A 38 30.17 30.59 -45.81
N LEU A 39 29.18 29.87 -46.37
CA LEU A 39 28.54 30.10 -47.70
C LEU A 39 28.08 28.79 -48.42
N HIS A 40 26.78 28.75 -48.73
CA HIS A 40 26.12 28.22 -49.95
C HIS A 40 26.17 26.74 -50.44
N HIS A 41 24.96 26.28 -50.78
CA HIS A 41 24.54 25.56 -52.01
C HIS A 41 24.90 24.08 -52.30
N THR A 42 23.95 23.21 -51.90
CA THR A 42 23.25 22.18 -52.74
C THR A 42 24.01 20.94 -53.29
N PRO A 43 23.29 19.84 -53.66
CA PRO A 43 23.86 18.48 -53.63
C PRO A 43 24.05 17.80 -55.01
N PRO A 44 24.72 16.63 -55.06
CA PRO A 44 24.65 15.67 -56.16
C PRO A 44 23.63 14.52 -55.93
N THR A 45 23.01 14.06 -57.03
CA THR A 45 22.13 12.86 -57.11
C THR A 45 22.83 11.70 -57.87
N PHE A 46 22.10 10.58 -58.09
CA PHE A 46 22.41 9.45 -59.00
C PHE A 46 23.40 8.35 -58.53
N TRP A 47 23.40 7.08 -58.98
CA TRP A 47 22.45 6.14 -59.66
C TRP A 47 22.56 4.79 -58.86
N LEU A 48 21.52 4.04 -58.45
CA LEU A 48 20.56 3.19 -59.18
C LEU A 48 21.13 1.89 -59.84
N PHE A 49 20.89 0.72 -59.22
CA PHE A 49 20.65 -0.61 -59.87
C PHE A 49 19.77 -1.46 -58.91
N TYR A 50 18.51 -1.76 -59.24
CA TYR A 50 18.01 -2.93 -59.99
C TYR A 50 17.96 -4.27 -59.21
N LEU A 51 16.75 -4.70 -58.81
CA LEU A 51 16.06 -5.88 -59.36
C LEU A 51 14.60 -5.98 -58.85
N LYS A 52 13.71 -6.48 -59.72
CA LYS A 52 12.30 -6.80 -59.44
C LYS A 52 11.91 -8.03 -60.26
N PRO A 53 10.95 -8.84 -59.81
CA PRO A 53 9.73 -8.93 -60.63
C PRO A 53 8.42 -9.18 -59.85
N LYS A 54 7.33 -8.52 -60.29
CA LYS A 54 5.90 -8.96 -60.29
C LYS A 54 5.27 -9.42 -58.93
N LEU A 55 3.97 -9.38 -58.65
CA LEU A 55 2.70 -8.83 -59.21
C LEU A 55 1.78 -8.77 -57.94
N THR A 56 0.80 -7.88 -57.71
CA THR A 56 -0.35 -7.42 -58.50
C THR A 56 -0.90 -6.13 -57.83
N VAL A 57 -1.64 -5.28 -58.55
CA VAL A 57 -2.33 -4.11 -57.96
C VAL A 57 -3.80 -4.42 -57.70
N LEU A 58 -4.30 -4.04 -56.52
CA LEU A 58 -5.73 -3.99 -56.18
C LEU A 58 -6.04 -2.59 -55.60
N HIS A 59 -6.97 -1.87 -56.22
CA HIS A 59 -7.49 -0.60 -55.69
C HIS A 59 -8.69 -0.86 -54.78
N LEU A 60 -8.69 -0.24 -53.60
CA LEU A 60 -9.84 -0.15 -52.71
C LEU A 60 -9.92 1.29 -52.15
N HIS A 61 -11.15 1.81 -52.04
CA HIS A 61 -11.41 3.14 -51.48
C HIS A 61 -11.24 3.15 -49.95
N PRO A 62 -10.88 4.29 -49.34
CA PRO A 62 -10.78 4.42 -47.89
C PRO A 62 -12.17 4.47 -47.24
N LEU A 63 -12.52 3.43 -46.48
CA LEU A 63 -13.65 3.46 -45.55
C LEU A 63 -13.22 4.12 -44.23
N LYS A 64 -14.01 5.08 -43.73
CA LYS A 64 -13.78 5.71 -42.42
C LYS A 64 -14.23 4.76 -41.29
N PRO A 65 -13.41 4.50 -40.26
CA PRO A 65 -13.85 3.76 -39.08
C PRO A 65 -14.68 4.66 -38.16
N THR A 66 -15.93 4.27 -37.89
CA THR A 66 -16.74 4.84 -36.81
C THR A 66 -16.45 4.12 -35.50
N PHE A 67 -15.84 4.80 -34.53
CA PHE A 67 -15.62 4.25 -33.18
C PHE A 67 -16.77 4.61 -32.24
N THR A 68 -17.46 3.59 -31.73
CA THR A 68 -18.46 3.72 -30.67
C THR A 68 -17.78 3.78 -29.29
N ARG A 69 -18.26 4.65 -28.40
CA ARG A 69 -17.63 4.93 -27.11
C ARG A 69 -18.25 4.11 -25.98
N LEU A 70 -17.44 3.34 -25.26
CA LEU A 70 -17.72 2.78 -23.93
C LEU A 70 -16.56 3.15 -23.01
N GLY A 71 -16.86 3.45 -21.75
CA GLY A 71 -15.87 3.87 -20.73
C GLY A 71 -15.31 2.69 -19.92
N SER A 72 -14.57 2.91 -18.83
CA SER A 72 -14.04 4.16 -18.26
C SER A 72 -12.77 3.86 -17.48
N PHE A 73 -11.66 4.56 -17.75
CA PHE A 73 -10.44 4.53 -16.94
C PHE A 73 -9.78 5.89 -17.03
N TRP A 74 -9.70 6.61 -15.90
CA TRP A 74 -9.05 7.92 -15.80
C TRP A 74 -8.17 7.98 -14.56
N LEU A 75 -6.86 7.91 -14.78
CA LEU A 75 -5.82 8.27 -13.82
C LEU A 75 -4.90 9.26 -14.54
N LEU A 76 -5.19 10.56 -14.37
CA LEU A 76 -4.42 11.73 -14.81
C LEU A 76 -3.80 11.72 -16.23
N SER A 77 -4.41 11.03 -17.19
CA SER A 77 -4.22 11.31 -18.63
C SER A 77 -4.98 12.59 -19.07
N GLY A 78 -5.08 13.59 -18.20
CA GLY A 78 -5.85 14.83 -18.39
C GLY A 78 -5.29 15.73 -19.50
N ARG A 79 -3.98 15.63 -19.77
CA ARG A 79 -3.43 16.03 -21.08
C ARG A 79 -3.83 14.98 -22.11
N SER A 80 -4.99 15.24 -22.70
CA SER A 80 -5.64 14.44 -23.75
C SER A 80 -4.68 13.89 -24.80
N ALA A 81 -4.98 12.72 -25.37
CA ALA A 81 -4.28 12.15 -26.52
C ALA A 81 -4.23 13.08 -27.76
N VAL A 82 -5.06 14.13 -27.78
CA VAL A 82 -5.08 15.22 -28.78
C VAL A 82 -3.88 16.18 -28.64
N MET A 83 -3.19 16.22 -27.50
CA MET A 83 -1.97 17.04 -27.32
C MET A 83 -0.68 16.31 -27.75
N ALA A 84 -0.72 14.99 -27.92
CA ALA A 84 0.47 14.18 -28.21
C ALA A 84 1.11 14.49 -29.58
N GLU A 85 0.36 15.09 -30.51
CA GLU A 85 0.87 15.47 -31.85
C GLU A 85 1.73 16.76 -31.83
N HIS A 86 1.77 17.51 -30.73
CA HIS A 86 2.38 18.85 -30.65
C HIS A 86 3.28 19.06 -29.41
N MET A 87 3.74 18.00 -28.75
CA MET A 87 4.76 18.11 -27.70
C MET A 87 6.16 18.34 -28.30
N SER A 88 6.92 19.27 -27.73
CA SER A 88 8.32 19.49 -28.09
C SER A 88 9.20 18.33 -27.65
N GLN A 89 10.34 18.09 -28.33
CA GLN A 89 11.32 17.08 -27.90
C GLN A 89 11.75 17.30 -26.44
N SER A 90 11.92 18.56 -26.03
CA SER A 90 12.21 18.97 -24.65
C SER A 90 11.13 18.60 -23.62
N GLU A 91 9.87 18.41 -24.01
CA GLU A 91 8.81 17.92 -23.12
C GLU A 91 8.73 16.39 -23.09
N LEU A 92 9.17 15.71 -24.15
CA LEU A 92 9.33 14.25 -24.17
C LEU A 92 10.56 13.79 -23.39
N ASP A 93 11.63 14.59 -23.41
CA ASP A 93 12.85 14.38 -22.63
C ASP A 93 12.70 14.76 -21.14
N TYR A 94 11.63 15.49 -20.77
CA TYR A 94 11.41 15.94 -19.40
C TYR A 94 10.89 14.80 -18.50
N PRO A 95 11.56 14.49 -17.37
CA PRO A 95 11.31 13.26 -16.62
C PRO A 95 10.10 13.34 -15.65
N PHE A 96 8.96 13.83 -16.14
CA PHE A 96 7.73 14.07 -15.35
C PHE A 96 7.41 12.95 -14.35
N LYS A 97 7.35 11.70 -14.82
CA LYS A 97 7.00 10.53 -14.02
C LYS A 97 8.03 10.18 -12.93
N LEU A 98 9.32 10.46 -13.15
CA LEU A 98 10.34 10.28 -12.11
C LEU A 98 10.23 11.38 -11.05
N LEU A 99 9.99 12.63 -11.47
CA LEU A 99 9.77 13.74 -10.56
C LEU A 99 8.49 13.55 -9.73
N GLU A 100 7.42 13.03 -10.33
CA GLU A 100 6.19 12.62 -9.65
C GLU A 100 6.49 11.58 -8.55
N TYR A 101 7.21 10.50 -8.87
CA TYR A 101 7.63 9.51 -7.87
C TYR A 101 8.56 10.08 -6.78
N PHE A 102 9.50 10.98 -7.12
CA PHE A 102 10.34 11.67 -6.15
C PHE A 102 9.55 12.60 -5.22
N ASN A 103 8.37 13.07 -5.64
CA ASN A 103 7.49 13.92 -4.84
C ASN A 103 6.35 13.15 -4.15
N GLY A 104 6.11 11.87 -4.49
CA GLY A 104 4.97 11.09 -3.98
C GLY A 104 4.84 11.06 -2.45
N PHE A 105 5.96 11.00 -1.72
CA PHE A 105 5.97 11.06 -0.25
C PHE A 105 5.37 12.36 0.31
N ARG A 106 5.48 13.46 -0.44
CA ARG A 106 4.93 14.79 -0.09
C ARG A 106 3.42 14.78 -0.26
N VAL A 107 2.91 14.17 -1.34
CA VAL A 107 1.47 13.97 -1.57
C VAL A 107 0.85 13.16 -0.43
N SER A 108 1.50 12.05 -0.03
CA SER A 108 1.07 11.28 1.15
C SER A 108 1.04 12.14 2.41
N LYS A 109 2.10 12.89 2.72
CA LYS A 109 2.16 13.73 3.92
C LYS A 109 1.27 15.00 3.88
N VAL A 110 0.82 15.44 2.71
CA VAL A 110 -0.26 16.45 2.58
C VAL A 110 -1.58 15.86 3.07
N ILE A 111 -2.00 14.71 2.52
CA ILE A 111 -3.25 14.04 2.93
C ILE A 111 -3.19 13.64 4.41
N PHE A 112 -2.06 13.10 4.87
CA PHE A 112 -1.90 12.67 6.26
C PHE A 112 -1.97 13.85 7.24
N SER A 113 -1.29 14.97 6.95
CA SER A 113 -1.35 16.17 7.79
C SER A 113 -2.76 16.77 7.84
N ALA A 114 -3.48 16.78 6.70
CA ALA A 114 -4.85 17.29 6.64
C ALA A 114 -5.84 16.43 7.44
N CYS A 115 -5.64 15.12 7.46
CA CYS A 115 -6.40 14.19 8.29
C CYS A 115 -6.07 14.38 9.79
N GLU A 116 -4.78 14.46 10.14
CA GLU A 116 -4.30 14.64 11.52
C GLU A 116 -4.72 16.00 12.13
N LEU A 117 -4.85 17.04 11.30
CA LEU A 117 -5.39 18.36 11.68
C LEU A 117 -6.92 18.44 11.69
N GLY A 118 -7.64 17.41 11.24
CA GLY A 118 -9.11 17.39 11.22
C GLY A 118 -9.78 18.21 10.11
N VAL A 119 -9.06 18.56 9.03
CA VAL A 119 -9.56 19.39 7.91
C VAL A 119 -10.80 18.79 7.27
N PHE A 120 -10.79 17.49 6.99
CA PHE A 120 -11.90 16.81 6.32
C PHE A 120 -13.16 16.72 7.19
N ASP A 121 -13.02 16.54 8.50
CA ASP A 121 -14.14 16.52 9.44
C ASP A 121 -14.75 17.93 9.63
N LEU A 122 -13.93 18.98 9.64
CA LEU A 122 -14.45 20.36 9.68
C LEU A 122 -15.26 20.70 8.42
N LEU A 123 -14.73 20.38 7.24
CA LEU A 123 -15.41 20.64 5.96
C LEU A 123 -16.70 19.82 5.83
N LEU A 124 -16.69 18.53 6.19
CA LEU A 124 -17.91 17.69 6.19
C LEU A 124 -18.97 18.20 7.18
N ARG A 125 -18.55 18.67 8.36
CA ARG A 125 -19.44 19.24 9.38
C ARG A 125 -20.00 20.60 8.96
N SER A 126 -19.24 21.39 8.21
CA SER A 126 -19.63 22.71 7.72
C SER A 126 -20.84 22.64 6.78
N GLN A 127 -20.84 21.68 5.85
CA GLN A 127 -21.73 21.59 4.68
C GLN A 127 -21.63 22.77 3.69
N GLU A 128 -21.04 23.91 4.09
CA GLU A 128 -20.73 25.06 3.26
C GLU A 128 -19.20 25.21 3.03
N PRO A 129 -18.75 25.74 1.87
CA PRO A 129 -17.33 26.02 1.61
C PRO A 129 -16.72 27.02 2.60
N LEU A 130 -15.52 26.73 3.12
CA LEU A 130 -14.85 27.56 4.14
C LEU A 130 -13.60 28.25 3.60
N SER A 131 -13.38 29.52 3.98
CA SER A 131 -12.10 30.18 3.67
C SER A 131 -10.96 29.65 4.54
N ALA A 132 -9.72 29.72 4.02
CA ALA A 132 -8.53 29.30 4.76
C ALA A 132 -8.39 29.98 6.14
N GLN A 133 -8.90 31.21 6.30
CA GLN A 133 -8.95 31.91 7.59
C GLN A 133 -9.89 31.23 8.60
N HIS A 134 -11.08 30.80 8.18
CA HIS A 134 -12.01 30.08 9.06
C HIS A 134 -11.46 28.69 9.43
N VAL A 135 -10.93 27.95 8.45
CA VAL A 135 -10.30 26.64 8.69
C VAL A 135 -9.10 26.79 9.64
N ALA A 136 -8.25 27.80 9.45
CA ALA A 136 -7.10 28.03 10.31
C ALA A 136 -7.50 28.39 11.75
N GLN A 137 -8.54 29.21 11.92
CA GLN A 137 -9.06 29.61 13.22
C GLN A 137 -9.69 28.43 13.99
N GLU A 138 -10.58 27.66 13.35
CA GLU A 138 -11.27 26.52 13.97
C GLU A 138 -10.31 25.39 14.36
N LEU A 139 -9.24 25.18 13.59
CA LEU A 139 -8.25 24.13 13.84
C LEU A 139 -7.01 24.61 14.61
N GLY A 140 -6.96 25.88 15.04
CA GLY A 140 -5.87 26.43 15.85
C GLY A 140 -4.51 26.53 15.14
N THR A 141 -4.50 26.67 13.81
CA THR A 141 -3.29 26.67 12.98
C THR A 141 -2.92 28.06 12.44
N SER A 142 -1.72 28.22 11.89
CA SER A 142 -1.34 29.44 11.16
C SER A 142 -2.03 29.55 9.80
N LEU A 143 -2.49 30.75 9.42
CA LEU A 143 -3.13 31.02 8.13
C LEU A 143 -2.27 30.58 6.93
N ASP A 144 -1.01 31.05 6.82
CA ASP A 144 -0.08 30.65 5.74
C ASP A 144 0.05 29.12 5.61
N GLY A 145 0.24 28.43 6.74
CA GLY A 145 0.38 26.97 6.76
C GLY A 145 -0.88 26.24 6.31
N MET A 146 -2.06 26.74 6.68
CA MET A 146 -3.35 26.13 6.31
C MET A 146 -3.75 26.46 4.88
N GLU A 147 -3.63 27.71 4.44
CA GLU A 147 -3.88 28.14 3.06
C GLU A 147 -3.04 27.31 2.07
N ARG A 148 -1.74 27.16 2.34
CA ARG A 148 -0.83 26.36 1.52
C ARG A 148 -1.09 24.84 1.60
N LEU A 149 -1.73 24.35 2.67
CA LEU A 149 -2.17 22.95 2.78
C LEU A 149 -3.44 22.71 1.97
N LEU A 150 -4.42 23.62 2.06
CA LEU A 150 -5.67 23.58 1.30
C LEU A 150 -5.40 23.71 -0.21
N ASP A 151 -4.58 24.67 -0.63
CA ASP A 151 -4.13 24.81 -2.02
C ASP A 151 -3.41 23.55 -2.53
N ALA A 152 -2.60 22.90 -1.68
CA ALA A 152 -1.94 21.64 -2.05
C ALA A 152 -2.94 20.49 -2.21
N LEU A 153 -3.99 20.42 -1.38
CA LEU A 153 -5.07 19.42 -1.50
C LEU A 153 -5.95 19.65 -2.74
N VAL A 154 -6.20 20.90 -3.11
CA VAL A 154 -6.84 21.27 -4.39
C VAL A 154 -5.96 20.86 -5.57
N GLY A 155 -4.65 21.13 -5.48
CA GLY A 155 -3.67 20.76 -6.51
C GLY A 155 -3.47 19.24 -6.70
N ILE A 156 -4.04 18.40 -5.84
CA ILE A 156 -4.10 16.94 -5.98
C ILE A 156 -5.55 16.41 -6.07
N GLU A 157 -6.51 17.26 -6.41
CA GLU A 157 -7.91 16.91 -6.69
C GLU A 157 -8.67 16.25 -5.50
N ILE A 158 -8.24 16.53 -4.26
CA ILE A 158 -8.91 16.05 -3.03
C ILE A 158 -9.94 17.07 -2.50
N LEU A 159 -9.61 18.36 -2.57
CA LEU A 159 -10.52 19.46 -2.29
C LEU A 159 -10.86 20.23 -3.58
N GLU A 160 -11.98 20.93 -3.57
CA GLU A 160 -12.35 21.93 -4.57
C GLU A 160 -12.17 23.34 -3.99
N VAL A 161 -12.09 24.35 -4.87
CA VAL A 161 -12.02 25.75 -4.47
C VAL A 161 -12.82 26.64 -5.41
N GLU A 162 -13.65 27.51 -4.84
CA GLU A 162 -14.34 28.58 -5.54
C GLU A 162 -13.82 29.96 -5.09
N LYS A 163 -14.18 31.02 -5.82
CA LYS A 163 -13.80 32.40 -5.47
C LYS A 163 -15.01 33.32 -5.43
N THR A 164 -15.36 33.72 -4.20
CA THR A 164 -16.53 34.56 -3.90
C THR A 164 -16.03 35.87 -3.29
N ASP A 165 -16.39 37.00 -3.90
CA ASP A 165 -15.92 38.35 -3.56
C ASP A 165 -14.39 38.48 -3.38
N GLY A 166 -13.64 37.72 -4.18
CA GLY A 166 -12.17 37.67 -4.16
C GLY A 166 -11.57 36.73 -3.10
N THR A 167 -12.38 36.20 -2.18
CA THR A 167 -11.97 35.22 -1.17
C THR A 167 -12.00 33.81 -1.76
N ALA A 168 -10.97 33.00 -1.51
CA ALA A 168 -10.98 31.57 -1.81
C ALA A 168 -11.78 30.80 -0.74
N LEU A 169 -12.75 30.00 -1.17
CA LEU A 169 -13.55 29.12 -0.31
C LEU A 169 -13.33 27.67 -0.74
N TYR A 170 -12.98 26.80 0.20
CA TYR A 170 -12.58 25.42 -0.04
C TYR A 170 -13.67 24.45 0.41
N SER A 171 -13.89 23.38 -0.35
CA SER A 171 -14.86 22.32 -0.05
C SER A 171 -14.23 20.95 -0.27
N SER A 172 -14.75 19.92 0.43
CA SER A 172 -14.36 18.53 0.21
C SER A 172 -15.11 17.93 -0.98
N THR A 173 -14.39 17.23 -1.86
CA THR A 173 -15.02 16.36 -2.88
C THR A 173 -15.86 15.25 -2.22
N ASP A 174 -16.83 14.69 -2.96
CA ASP A 174 -17.60 13.51 -2.49
C ASP A 174 -16.70 12.35 -2.04
N VAL A 175 -15.57 12.15 -2.73
CA VAL A 175 -14.59 11.10 -2.42
C VAL A 175 -13.86 11.43 -1.10
N ALA A 176 -13.46 12.68 -0.88
CA ALA A 176 -12.85 13.12 0.37
C ALA A 176 -13.82 13.01 1.56
N ASN A 177 -15.08 13.45 1.38
CA ASN A 177 -16.14 13.31 2.38
C ASN A 177 -16.41 11.84 2.72
N LEU A 178 -16.45 10.96 1.72
CA LEU A 178 -16.77 9.55 1.91
C LEU A 178 -15.63 8.75 2.55
N TYR A 179 -14.36 9.06 2.27
CA TYR A 179 -13.23 8.22 2.69
C TYR A 179 -12.21 8.89 3.62
N LEU A 180 -12.11 10.22 3.68
CA LEU A 180 -11.07 10.92 4.46
C LEU A 180 -11.58 11.56 5.76
N ALA A 181 -12.86 11.94 5.81
CA ALA A 181 -13.51 12.38 7.04
C ALA A 181 -13.74 11.20 7.99
N LYS A 182 -13.44 11.37 9.28
CA LYS A 182 -13.61 10.35 10.33
C LYS A 182 -15.08 10.04 10.60
N GLY A 183 -15.96 11.04 10.46
CA GLY A 183 -17.41 10.87 10.64
C GLY A 183 -18.11 9.99 9.59
N SER A 184 -17.43 9.57 8.52
CA SER A 184 -18.02 8.76 7.46
C SER A 184 -18.12 7.27 7.82
N ALA A 185 -19.25 6.64 7.47
CA ALA A 185 -19.43 5.19 7.54
C ALA A 185 -18.50 4.38 6.62
N LYS A 186 -17.76 5.04 5.71
CA LYS A 186 -16.69 4.43 4.89
C LYS A 186 -15.29 4.97 5.19
N SER A 187 -15.07 5.58 6.35
CA SER A 187 -13.82 6.26 6.65
C SER A 187 -12.57 5.36 6.59
N LEU A 188 -11.53 5.90 5.97
CA LEU A 188 -10.16 5.39 5.97
C LEU A 188 -9.26 6.20 6.92
N HIS A 189 -9.83 7.03 7.80
CA HIS A 189 -9.09 7.82 8.80
C HIS A 189 -8.07 6.95 9.57
N ASP A 190 -8.47 5.80 10.10
CA ASP A 190 -7.57 4.98 10.93
C ASP A 190 -6.47 4.29 10.11
N MET A 191 -6.79 3.92 8.85
CA MET A 191 -5.79 3.52 7.86
C MET A 191 -4.78 4.65 7.61
N ILE A 192 -5.22 5.90 7.47
CA ILE A 192 -4.36 7.08 7.27
C ILE A 192 -3.48 7.33 8.51
N VAL A 193 -4.02 7.24 9.72
CA VAL A 193 -3.27 7.39 10.97
C VAL A 193 -2.16 6.33 11.05
N TYR A 194 -2.47 5.05 10.85
CA TYR A 194 -1.48 3.98 10.89
C TYR A 194 -0.43 4.10 9.77
N GLN A 195 -0.83 4.51 8.56
CA GLN A 195 0.10 4.81 7.47
C GLN A 195 1.04 5.98 7.82
N SER A 196 0.52 7.06 8.40
CA SER A 196 1.28 8.27 8.77
C SER A 196 2.27 8.03 9.92
N GLN A 197 1.86 7.25 10.93
CA GLN A 197 2.55 7.11 12.22
C GLN A 197 3.32 5.79 12.40
N THR A 198 2.99 4.72 11.67
CA THR A 198 3.68 3.42 11.77
C THR A 198 4.40 3.06 10.48
N ILE A 199 3.71 3.05 9.34
CA ILE A 199 4.31 2.62 8.06
C ILE A 199 5.33 3.63 7.55
N TYR A 200 4.99 4.92 7.50
CA TYR A 200 5.88 5.95 6.97
C TYR A 200 7.23 6.02 7.74
N PRO A 201 7.28 5.92 9.08
CA PRO A 201 8.54 5.75 9.81
C PRO A 201 9.33 4.49 9.47
N LEU A 202 8.68 3.33 9.29
CA LEU A 202 9.34 2.08 8.89
C LEU A 202 9.97 2.19 7.49
N TRP A 203 9.28 2.83 6.54
CA TRP A 203 9.75 3.00 5.17
C TRP A 203 10.98 3.91 5.05
N ASN A 204 11.24 4.80 6.01
CA ASN A 204 12.52 5.53 6.08
C ASN A 204 13.73 4.58 6.19
N ASN A 205 13.53 3.38 6.75
CA ASN A 205 14.56 2.35 6.92
C ASN A 205 14.55 1.27 5.81
N LEU A 206 13.76 1.44 4.74
CA LEU A 206 13.64 0.46 3.63
C LEU A 206 14.98 0.07 3.01
N VAL A 207 15.93 1.01 2.90
CA VAL A 207 17.28 0.73 2.36
C VAL A 207 18.01 -0.36 3.16
N ASP A 208 17.84 -0.35 4.48
CA ASP A 208 18.49 -1.34 5.36
C ASP A 208 17.65 -2.62 5.46
N ALA A 209 16.32 -2.55 5.38
CA ALA A 209 15.48 -3.73 5.20
C ALA A 209 15.87 -4.55 3.96
N VAL A 210 16.20 -3.88 2.85
CA VAL A 210 16.67 -4.51 1.60
C VAL A 210 18.10 -5.05 1.71
N ARG A 211 18.97 -4.43 2.52
CA ARG A 211 20.34 -4.92 2.78
C ARG A 211 20.38 -6.13 3.72
N GLU A 212 19.55 -6.11 4.76
CA GLU A 212 19.58 -7.07 5.87
C GLU A 212 18.57 -8.21 5.70
N GLY A 213 17.56 -8.04 4.84
CA GLY A 213 16.52 -9.04 4.58
C GLY A 213 15.51 -9.22 5.73
N LYS A 214 15.37 -8.21 6.61
CA LYS A 214 14.51 -8.26 7.81
C LYS A 214 13.76 -6.95 8.08
N ASN A 215 12.69 -7.05 8.87
CA ASN A 215 11.93 -5.90 9.35
C ASN A 215 12.77 -4.93 10.19
N GLN A 216 12.30 -3.68 10.26
CA GLN A 216 13.01 -2.54 10.82
C GLN A 216 12.34 -2.00 12.09
N ASN A 217 11.53 -2.81 12.77
CA ASN A 217 10.85 -2.42 14.01
C ASN A 217 11.85 -2.04 15.12
N GLU A 218 12.96 -2.76 15.24
CA GLU A 218 14.04 -2.47 16.18
C GLU A 218 14.68 -1.10 15.91
N LYS A 219 14.99 -0.82 14.64
CA LYS A 219 15.60 0.44 14.22
C LYS A 219 14.66 1.65 14.29
N THR A 220 13.35 1.42 14.15
CA THR A 220 12.34 2.48 14.07
C THR A 220 11.69 2.77 15.43
N PHE A 221 11.53 1.75 16.28
CA PHE A 221 10.77 1.83 17.54
C PHE A 221 11.50 1.26 18.76
N GLY A 222 12.71 0.70 18.61
CA GLY A 222 13.51 0.15 19.71
C GLY A 222 13.06 -1.23 20.22
N LEU A 223 12.24 -1.96 19.46
CA LEU A 223 11.64 -3.24 19.87
C LEU A 223 12.25 -4.44 19.12
N PRO A 224 12.53 -5.59 19.78
CA PRO A 224 13.16 -6.74 19.14
C PRO A 224 12.44 -7.24 17.88
N ALA A 225 13.18 -7.43 16.79
CA ALA A 225 12.64 -7.88 15.49
C ALA A 225 12.13 -9.34 15.46
N GLU A 226 12.18 -10.04 16.60
CA GLU A 226 11.89 -11.46 16.71
C GLU A 226 10.38 -11.75 16.80
N GLU A 227 9.61 -10.91 17.50
CA GLU A 227 8.15 -11.06 17.66
C GLU A 227 7.39 -9.91 16.98
N VAL A 228 7.05 -10.12 15.70
CA VAL A 228 6.35 -9.15 14.83
C VAL A 228 5.13 -8.51 15.51
N PHE A 229 4.25 -9.34 16.08
CA PHE A 229 3.02 -8.84 16.69
C PHE A 229 3.23 -8.18 18.06
N GLN A 230 4.32 -8.47 18.80
CA GLN A 230 4.68 -7.64 19.96
C GLN A 230 5.13 -6.24 19.54
N ALA A 231 5.86 -6.12 18.42
CA ALA A 231 6.30 -4.83 17.90
C ALA A 231 5.15 -3.97 17.34
N ILE A 232 4.11 -4.60 16.79
CA ILE A 232 2.86 -3.96 16.35
C ILE A 232 1.99 -3.60 17.56
N TYR A 233 1.79 -4.53 18.50
CA TYR A 233 0.92 -4.38 19.68
C TYR A 233 1.65 -3.85 20.94
N ARG A 234 2.68 -3.03 20.73
CA ARG A 234 3.55 -2.47 21.79
C ARG A 234 2.83 -1.57 22.82
N SER A 235 1.63 -1.12 22.51
CA SER A 235 0.73 -0.35 23.37
C SER A 235 -0.73 -0.57 22.95
N GLU A 236 -1.71 -0.28 23.82
CA GLU A 236 -3.14 -0.28 23.42
C GLU A 236 -3.39 0.72 22.27
N GLU A 237 -2.68 1.87 22.26
CA GLU A 237 -2.82 2.90 21.24
C GLU A 237 -2.34 2.42 19.86
N ASP A 238 -1.19 1.74 19.79
CA ASP A 238 -0.65 1.19 18.54
C ASP A 238 -1.43 -0.03 18.05
N MET A 239 -1.94 -0.85 18.98
CA MET A 239 -2.88 -1.93 18.68
C MET A 239 -4.16 -1.36 18.06
N LEU A 240 -4.76 -0.31 18.64
CA LEU A 240 -5.94 0.36 18.10
C LEU A 240 -5.71 0.91 16.69
N LYS A 241 -4.53 1.49 16.41
CA LYS A 241 -4.18 1.95 15.04
C LYS A 241 -4.09 0.79 14.04
N PHE A 242 -3.50 -0.34 14.42
CA PHE A 242 -3.47 -1.54 13.58
C PHE A 242 -4.88 -2.10 13.34
N MET A 243 -5.67 -2.24 14.40
CA MET A 243 -7.04 -2.74 14.33
C MET A 243 -7.95 -1.84 13.47
N GLY A 244 -7.75 -0.51 13.56
CA GLY A 244 -8.39 0.47 12.69
C GLY A 244 -8.00 0.33 11.21
N LEU A 245 -6.71 0.13 10.89
CA LEU A 245 -6.27 -0.24 9.53
C LEU A 245 -7.01 -1.49 9.03
N MET A 246 -7.04 -2.56 9.82
CA MET A 246 -7.69 -3.82 9.44
C MET A 246 -9.19 -3.60 9.17
N ASN A 247 -9.87 -2.85 10.04
CA ASN A 247 -11.27 -2.48 9.87
C ASN A 247 -11.52 -1.69 8.57
N SER A 248 -10.74 -0.63 8.30
CA SER A 248 -10.86 0.19 7.09
C SER A 248 -10.50 -0.56 5.80
N SER A 249 -9.68 -1.62 5.84
CA SER A 249 -9.47 -2.50 4.68
C SER A 249 -10.75 -3.25 4.27
N TRP A 250 -11.47 -3.81 5.24
CA TRP A 250 -12.69 -4.58 4.96
C TRP A 250 -13.89 -3.71 4.58
N VAL A 251 -13.87 -2.41 4.90
CA VAL A 251 -14.81 -1.39 4.38
C VAL A 251 -14.73 -1.21 2.86
N LEU A 252 -13.56 -1.44 2.24
CA LEU A 252 -13.35 -1.29 0.80
C LEU A 252 -13.60 -2.58 0.01
N ASP A 253 -13.08 -3.70 0.54
CA ASP A 253 -12.91 -4.96 -0.20
C ASP A 253 -13.65 -6.15 0.41
N GLY A 254 -14.19 -6.01 1.64
CA GLY A 254 -14.73 -7.11 2.45
C GLY A 254 -15.92 -7.83 1.80
N HIS A 255 -16.83 -7.09 1.18
CA HIS A 255 -17.98 -7.68 0.48
C HIS A 255 -17.55 -8.54 -0.72
N ASP A 256 -16.60 -8.05 -1.51
CA ASP A 256 -16.15 -8.68 -2.76
C ASP A 256 -15.35 -9.95 -2.50
N VAL A 257 -14.53 -9.99 -1.44
CA VAL A 257 -13.78 -11.20 -1.04
C VAL A 257 -14.67 -12.25 -0.38
N VAL A 258 -15.70 -11.83 0.37
CA VAL A 258 -16.71 -12.72 0.98
C VAL A 258 -17.61 -13.35 -0.09
N THR A 259 -17.99 -12.58 -1.13
CA THR A 259 -18.88 -13.05 -2.21
C THR A 259 -18.14 -13.61 -3.43
N ALA A 260 -16.80 -13.65 -3.39
CA ALA A 260 -15.94 -14.18 -4.45
C ALA A 260 -16.22 -15.66 -4.82
N PHE A 261 -16.82 -16.41 -3.89
CA PHE A 261 -17.30 -17.78 -4.07
C PHE A 261 -18.67 -17.94 -3.40
N ASN A 262 -19.45 -18.96 -3.76
CA ASN A 262 -20.65 -19.26 -2.98
C ASN A 262 -20.30 -20.01 -1.69
N LEU A 263 -20.31 -19.31 -0.55
CA LEU A 263 -20.02 -19.89 0.76
C LEU A 263 -21.25 -20.44 1.50
N SER A 264 -22.45 -20.41 0.89
CA SER A 264 -23.71 -20.78 1.55
C SER A 264 -23.82 -22.26 2.02
N GLY A 265 -22.84 -23.10 1.71
CA GLY A 265 -22.74 -24.48 2.18
C GLY A 265 -22.06 -24.63 3.54
N PHE A 266 -21.40 -23.57 4.05
CA PHE A 266 -20.68 -23.57 5.32
C PHE A 266 -21.54 -22.84 6.39
N GLN A 267 -21.90 -23.52 7.47
CA GLN A 267 -22.76 -22.99 8.53
C GLN A 267 -21.96 -22.55 9.76
N ASN A 268 -20.82 -23.17 10.01
CA ASN A 268 -19.88 -22.80 11.06
C ASN A 268 -18.60 -22.28 10.41
N VAL A 269 -18.27 -21.01 10.64
CA VAL A 269 -17.07 -20.37 10.11
C VAL A 269 -16.18 -19.89 11.26
N VAL A 270 -14.86 -20.03 11.12
CA VAL A 270 -13.88 -19.40 12.02
C VAL A 270 -13.01 -18.42 11.24
N ASP A 271 -12.95 -17.17 11.68
CA ASP A 271 -12.11 -16.10 11.14
C ASP A 271 -10.81 -16.01 11.96
N LEU A 272 -9.77 -16.71 11.49
CA LEU A 272 -8.49 -16.86 12.20
C LEU A 272 -7.64 -15.59 12.01
N GLY A 273 -7.42 -14.84 13.08
CA GLY A 273 -6.87 -13.49 13.04
C GLY A 273 -7.88 -12.43 12.59
N GLY A 274 -9.19 -12.71 12.77
CA GLY A 274 -10.29 -11.83 12.35
C GLY A 274 -10.35 -10.46 13.04
N CYS A 275 -9.48 -10.19 14.04
CA CYS A 275 -9.18 -8.87 14.56
C CYS A 275 -10.43 -8.12 15.07
N THR A 276 -10.87 -7.04 14.42
CA THR A 276 -12.08 -6.28 14.81
C THR A 276 -13.39 -6.99 14.45
N GLY A 277 -13.34 -8.16 13.83
CA GLY A 277 -14.51 -8.89 13.30
C GLY A 277 -15.19 -8.21 12.11
N ALA A 278 -14.52 -7.27 11.42
CA ALA A 278 -15.13 -6.55 10.30
C ALA A 278 -15.40 -7.45 9.09
N LEU A 279 -14.52 -8.41 8.79
CA LEU A 279 -14.76 -9.39 7.72
C LEU A 279 -15.88 -10.37 8.11
N ALA A 280 -15.87 -10.85 9.36
CA ALA A 280 -16.98 -11.61 9.93
C ALA A 280 -18.34 -10.86 9.86
N ARG A 281 -18.36 -9.53 10.04
CA ARG A 281 -19.57 -8.70 9.84
C ARG A 281 -20.05 -8.69 8.39
N GLU A 282 -19.17 -8.59 7.40
CA GLU A 282 -19.57 -8.73 5.99
C GLU A 282 -20.03 -10.15 5.64
N MET A 283 -19.42 -11.17 6.25
CA MET A 283 -19.81 -12.57 6.06
C MET A 283 -21.19 -12.87 6.65
N ALA A 284 -21.49 -12.41 7.87
CA ALA A 284 -22.81 -12.57 8.50
C ALA A 284 -23.93 -11.82 7.73
N LYS A 285 -23.61 -10.69 7.07
CA LYS A 285 -24.54 -9.99 6.16
C LYS A 285 -24.80 -10.78 4.87
N ALA A 286 -23.75 -11.35 4.27
CA ALA A 286 -23.85 -12.09 3.02
C ALA A 286 -24.48 -13.48 3.18
N TYR A 287 -24.25 -14.13 4.33
CA TYR A 287 -24.71 -15.49 4.63
C TYR A 287 -25.38 -15.57 6.02
N PRO A 288 -26.59 -14.99 6.21
CA PRO A 288 -27.26 -14.92 7.53
C PRO A 288 -27.66 -16.26 8.16
N SER A 289 -27.48 -17.38 7.45
CA SER A 289 -27.63 -18.74 7.95
C SER A 289 -26.39 -19.30 8.65
N SER A 290 -25.29 -18.54 8.66
CA SER A 290 -23.96 -19.01 9.11
C SER A 290 -23.55 -18.27 10.37
N THR A 291 -22.95 -19.00 11.31
CA THR A 291 -22.30 -18.45 12.50
C THR A 291 -20.83 -18.23 12.23
N VAL A 292 -20.27 -17.13 12.73
CA VAL A 292 -18.86 -16.75 12.51
C VAL A 292 -18.16 -16.53 13.86
N THR A 293 -17.17 -17.36 14.15
CA THR A 293 -16.31 -17.20 15.32
C THR A 293 -15.05 -16.42 14.93
N VAL A 294 -14.93 -15.18 15.40
CA VAL A 294 -13.68 -14.41 15.31
C VAL A 294 -12.70 -14.97 16.34
N PHE A 295 -11.56 -15.49 15.86
CA PHE A 295 -10.55 -16.12 16.72
C PHE A 295 -9.23 -15.35 16.63
N ASP A 296 -8.79 -14.75 17.73
CA ASP A 296 -7.58 -13.90 17.77
C ASP A 296 -6.88 -13.98 19.14
N LEU A 297 -5.73 -13.33 19.29
CA LEU A 297 -5.01 -13.24 20.56
C LEU A 297 -5.90 -12.56 21.62
N GLN A 298 -5.81 -12.99 22.89
CA GLN A 298 -6.66 -12.50 23.98
C GLN A 298 -6.75 -10.97 24.05
N GLN A 299 -5.60 -10.28 24.02
CA GLN A 299 -5.55 -8.81 24.05
C GLN A 299 -6.25 -8.14 22.86
N VAL A 300 -6.24 -8.78 21.68
CA VAL A 300 -6.93 -8.28 20.47
C VAL A 300 -8.43 -8.49 20.61
N VAL A 301 -8.87 -9.64 21.13
CA VAL A 301 -10.28 -9.90 21.43
C VAL A 301 -10.84 -8.91 22.47
N GLU A 302 -10.10 -8.66 23.55
CA GLU A 302 -10.48 -7.71 24.60
C GLU A 302 -10.62 -6.28 24.04
N VAL A 303 -9.68 -5.83 23.20
CA VAL A 303 -9.75 -4.50 22.55
C VAL A 303 -10.82 -4.45 21.46
N ALA A 304 -11.06 -5.55 20.72
CA ALA A 304 -12.14 -5.64 19.74
C ALA A 304 -13.52 -5.53 20.41
N GLN A 305 -13.74 -6.24 21.51
CA GLN A 305 -14.97 -6.17 22.30
C GLN A 305 -15.15 -4.81 22.99
N LYS A 306 -14.06 -4.13 23.38
CA LYS A 306 -14.10 -2.81 24.04
C LYS A 306 -14.39 -1.64 23.08
N HIS A 307 -13.93 -1.71 21.83
CA HIS A 307 -13.93 -0.56 20.92
C HIS A 307 -14.63 -0.78 19.56
N PHE A 308 -14.84 -2.03 19.13
CA PHE A 308 -15.38 -2.38 17.80
C PHE A 308 -16.60 -3.30 17.83
N SER A 309 -17.11 -3.66 19.02
CA SER A 309 -18.28 -4.53 19.17
C SER A 309 -19.54 -3.91 18.58
N GLN A 310 -20.31 -4.71 17.86
CA GLN A 310 -21.71 -4.43 17.51
C GLN A 310 -22.53 -5.67 17.86
N GLU A 311 -23.73 -5.47 18.39
CA GLU A 311 -24.63 -6.57 18.75
C GLU A 311 -25.06 -7.33 17.49
N ASN A 312 -24.61 -8.59 17.37
CA ASN A 312 -24.99 -9.52 16.31
C ASN A 312 -24.79 -10.95 16.83
N ASP A 313 -25.89 -11.64 17.14
CA ASP A 313 -25.87 -13.00 17.71
C ASP A 313 -25.20 -14.05 16.83
N ALA A 314 -25.01 -13.77 15.53
CA ALA A 314 -24.29 -14.65 14.61
C ALA A 314 -22.75 -14.55 14.72
N ILE A 315 -22.20 -13.59 15.49
CA ILE A 315 -20.76 -13.36 15.63
C ILE A 315 -20.31 -13.60 17.07
N VAL A 316 -19.47 -14.62 17.26
CA VAL A 316 -18.85 -14.96 18.54
C VAL A 316 -17.37 -14.57 18.50
N PHE A 317 -16.83 -14.08 19.60
CA PHE A 317 -15.38 -13.86 19.74
C PHE A 317 -14.79 -14.91 20.68
N GLN A 318 -13.69 -15.54 20.28
CA GLN A 318 -12.93 -16.49 21.10
C GLN A 318 -11.44 -16.14 21.06
N SER A 319 -10.75 -16.26 22.19
CA SER A 319 -9.33 -15.97 22.31
C SER A 319 -8.43 -17.21 22.20
N GLY A 320 -7.25 -17.05 21.61
CA GLY A 320 -6.19 -18.06 21.59
C GLY A 320 -5.07 -17.76 20.59
N ASP A 321 -4.02 -18.60 20.59
CA ASP A 321 -2.96 -18.58 19.57
C ASP A 321 -3.17 -19.73 18.59
N PHE A 322 -3.42 -19.42 17.31
CA PHE A 322 -3.65 -20.44 16.28
C PHE A 322 -2.40 -21.28 15.95
N PHE A 323 -1.19 -20.87 16.34
CA PHE A 323 -0.01 -21.74 16.30
C PHE A 323 0.01 -22.72 17.48
N THR A 324 0.02 -22.24 18.73
CA THR A 324 0.30 -23.08 19.92
C THR A 324 -0.92 -23.65 20.64
N GLY A 325 -2.07 -22.96 20.63
CA GLY A 325 -3.31 -23.39 21.30
C GLY A 325 -4.23 -24.25 20.44
N GLU A 326 -5.42 -24.60 20.93
CA GLU A 326 -6.47 -25.21 20.10
C GLU A 326 -7.20 -24.13 19.27
N ILE A 327 -7.70 -24.51 18.08
CA ILE A 327 -8.56 -23.65 17.25
C ILE A 327 -9.98 -24.22 17.25
N PRO A 328 -11.04 -23.39 17.13
CA PRO A 328 -12.41 -23.89 17.14
C PRO A 328 -12.71 -24.71 15.87
N THR A 329 -13.52 -25.76 16.00
CA THR A 329 -13.93 -26.59 14.85
C THR A 329 -14.90 -25.82 13.96
N ALA A 330 -14.61 -25.74 12.67
CA ALA A 330 -15.44 -25.11 11.66
C ALA A 330 -15.55 -25.91 10.35
N ASP A 331 -16.57 -25.58 9.57
CA ASP A 331 -16.77 -26.07 8.20
C ASP A 331 -15.90 -25.26 7.23
N LEU A 332 -15.69 -23.97 7.52
CA LEU A 332 -14.84 -23.05 6.78
C LEU A 332 -13.93 -22.28 7.74
N TYR A 333 -12.64 -22.21 7.41
CA TYR A 333 -11.69 -21.33 8.10
C TYR A 333 -11.30 -20.18 7.18
N VAL A 334 -11.49 -18.95 7.62
CA VAL A 334 -11.02 -17.76 6.91
C VAL A 334 -9.61 -17.44 7.39
N LEU A 335 -8.72 -17.16 6.44
CA LEU A 335 -7.37 -16.65 6.65
C LEU A 335 -7.25 -15.38 5.82
N ALA A 336 -7.56 -14.23 6.42
CA ALA A 336 -7.61 -12.96 5.72
C ALA A 336 -6.46 -12.05 6.14
N ARG A 337 -5.45 -11.92 5.27
CA ARG A 337 -4.18 -11.22 5.56
C ARG A 337 -3.45 -11.83 6.75
N ILE A 338 -3.09 -13.11 6.60
CA ILE A 338 -2.47 -13.93 7.66
C ILE A 338 -1.25 -14.68 7.11
N ILE A 339 -1.36 -15.28 5.93
CA ILE A 339 -0.26 -16.05 5.33
C ILE A 339 0.87 -15.12 4.90
N HIS A 340 0.56 -13.87 4.52
CA HIS A 340 1.58 -12.90 4.10
C HIS A 340 2.50 -12.37 5.22
N ASP A 341 2.18 -12.59 6.50
CA ASP A 341 3.00 -12.16 7.64
C ASP A 341 4.20 -13.08 7.93
N TRP A 342 4.15 -14.33 7.47
CA TRP A 342 4.99 -15.42 7.97
C TRP A 342 5.87 -16.07 6.88
N PRO A 343 6.98 -16.74 7.26
CA PRO A 343 7.71 -17.62 6.35
C PRO A 343 6.93 -18.91 6.06
N GLU A 344 7.17 -19.51 4.89
CA GLU A 344 6.44 -20.69 4.37
C GLU A 344 6.29 -21.83 5.39
N GLU A 345 7.32 -22.09 6.21
CA GLU A 345 7.31 -23.14 7.24
C GLU A 345 6.19 -22.94 8.28
N LYS A 346 5.95 -21.70 8.71
CA LYS A 346 4.83 -21.35 9.60
C LYS A 346 3.49 -21.44 8.87
N CYS A 347 3.43 -20.98 7.62
CA CYS A 347 2.23 -21.05 6.78
C CYS A 347 1.76 -22.50 6.58
N LEU A 348 2.70 -23.41 6.25
CA LEU A 348 2.45 -24.85 6.13
C LEU A 348 2.04 -25.47 7.47
N THR A 349 2.63 -25.04 8.59
CA THR A 349 2.25 -25.52 9.94
C THR A 349 0.79 -25.17 10.26
N LEU A 350 0.38 -23.92 10.04
CA LEU A 350 -0.99 -23.47 10.25
C LEU A 350 -1.98 -24.17 9.30
N LEU A 351 -1.68 -24.18 8.00
CA LEU A 351 -2.53 -24.85 7.00
C LEU A 351 -2.68 -26.36 7.27
N LYS A 352 -1.62 -27.05 7.72
CA LYS A 352 -1.72 -28.48 8.08
C LYS A 352 -2.60 -28.71 9.31
N LYS A 353 -2.49 -27.85 10.33
CA LYS A 353 -3.33 -27.89 11.53
C LYS A 353 -4.81 -27.68 11.19
N ILE A 354 -5.11 -26.73 10.31
CA ILE A 354 -6.47 -26.50 9.80
C ILE A 354 -6.95 -27.71 8.98
N TYR A 355 -6.11 -28.27 8.10
CA TYR A 355 -6.44 -29.47 7.33
C TYR A 355 -6.83 -30.64 8.24
N ASP A 356 -6.13 -30.84 9.36
CA ASP A 356 -6.41 -31.95 10.28
C ASP A 356 -7.73 -31.74 11.05
N MET A 357 -8.04 -30.50 11.44
CA MET A 357 -9.25 -30.13 12.20
C MET A 357 -10.52 -29.97 11.35
N CYS A 358 -10.41 -29.55 10.10
CA CYS A 358 -11.55 -29.27 9.21
C CYS A 358 -12.32 -30.54 8.83
N ALA A 359 -13.64 -30.53 8.76
CA ALA A 359 -14.41 -31.70 8.32
C ALA A 359 -14.16 -32.03 6.83
N PRO A 360 -14.28 -33.30 6.38
CA PRO A 360 -14.22 -33.63 4.95
C PRO A 360 -15.28 -32.86 4.16
N GLY A 361 -14.90 -32.20 3.05
CA GLY A 361 -15.78 -31.28 2.31
C GLY A 361 -15.90 -29.86 2.91
N GLY A 362 -15.38 -29.63 4.11
CA GLY A 362 -15.07 -28.30 4.62
C GLY A 362 -13.85 -27.69 3.92
N GLY A 363 -13.49 -26.44 4.23
CA GLY A 363 -12.42 -25.76 3.51
C GLY A 363 -11.74 -24.58 4.21
N VAL A 364 -10.96 -23.86 3.42
CA VAL A 364 -10.26 -22.63 3.78
C VAL A 364 -10.56 -21.55 2.73
N LEU A 365 -10.98 -20.38 3.19
CA LEU A 365 -11.04 -19.14 2.40
C LEU A 365 -9.81 -18.29 2.75
N LEU A 366 -8.82 -18.28 1.86
CA LEU A 366 -7.65 -17.42 1.96
C LEU A 366 -7.91 -16.11 1.23
N VAL A 367 -7.74 -14.98 1.92
CA VAL A 367 -7.90 -13.63 1.35
C VAL A 367 -6.59 -12.87 1.47
N GLU A 368 -5.92 -12.63 0.35
CA GLU A 368 -4.57 -12.06 0.29
C GLU A 368 -4.39 -11.17 -0.95
N ALA A 369 -3.40 -10.27 -0.96
CA ALA A 369 -3.09 -9.46 -2.13
C ALA A 369 -2.20 -10.26 -3.10
N MET A 370 -2.75 -10.77 -4.20
CA MET A 370 -2.03 -11.76 -5.01
C MET A 370 -1.21 -11.13 -6.14
N LEU A 371 0.10 -11.45 -6.20
CA LEU A 371 0.94 -11.05 -7.33
C LEU A 371 0.47 -11.72 -8.63
N PHE A 372 0.80 -11.15 -9.79
CA PHE A 372 0.78 -11.88 -11.05
C PHE A 372 1.84 -12.99 -11.04
N GLU A 373 1.61 -14.09 -11.77
CA GLU A 373 2.55 -15.22 -11.87
C GLU A 373 3.95 -14.81 -12.37
N ASN A 374 4.03 -13.80 -13.25
CA ASN A 374 5.29 -13.25 -13.74
C ASN A 374 5.95 -12.25 -12.75
N ARG A 375 5.33 -12.00 -11.59
CA ARG A 375 5.72 -11.05 -10.53
C ARG A 375 5.91 -9.59 -10.98
N ARG A 376 5.38 -9.19 -12.15
CA ARG A 376 5.47 -7.82 -12.71
C ARG A 376 4.36 -6.86 -12.27
N GLY A 377 3.53 -7.27 -11.30
CA GLY A 377 2.45 -6.47 -10.72
C GLY A 377 1.49 -7.35 -9.90
N PRO A 378 0.33 -6.81 -9.47
CA PRO A 378 0.00 -5.38 -9.46
C PRO A 378 1.02 -4.55 -8.67
N ILE A 379 1.21 -3.28 -9.01
CA ILE A 379 2.22 -2.42 -8.35
C ILE A 379 1.92 -2.22 -6.86
N MET A 380 0.63 -2.07 -6.49
CA MET A 380 0.23 -1.98 -5.09
C MET A 380 0.59 -3.24 -4.30
N THR A 381 0.38 -4.42 -4.89
CA THR A 381 0.78 -5.71 -4.30
C THR A 381 2.30 -5.85 -4.18
N GLN A 382 3.08 -5.33 -5.13
CA GLN A 382 4.53 -5.28 -5.01
C GLN A 382 4.97 -4.34 -3.86
N LEU A 383 4.29 -3.22 -3.66
CA LEU A 383 4.51 -2.32 -2.52
C LEU A 383 4.08 -2.95 -1.18
N PHE A 384 3.00 -3.73 -1.14
CA PHE A 384 2.62 -4.52 0.04
C PHE A 384 3.65 -5.61 0.34
N SER A 385 4.23 -6.26 -0.68
CA SER A 385 5.34 -7.22 -0.53
C SER A 385 6.60 -6.57 0.08
N LEU A 386 6.88 -5.31 -0.26
CA LEU A 386 7.91 -4.50 0.42
C LEU A 386 7.48 -4.05 1.83
N ASN A 387 6.19 -3.82 2.06
CA ASN A 387 5.67 -3.52 3.39
C ASN A 387 5.88 -4.69 4.37
N MET A 388 5.62 -5.93 3.90
CA MET A 388 5.93 -7.14 4.67
C MET A 388 7.44 -7.24 4.98
N LEU A 389 8.33 -6.90 4.04
CA LEU A 389 9.77 -6.88 4.30
C LEU A 389 10.17 -5.87 5.40
N VAL A 390 9.59 -4.65 5.43
CA VAL A 390 9.95 -3.65 6.45
C VAL A 390 9.27 -3.88 7.81
N GLN A 391 8.13 -4.58 7.86
CA GLN A 391 7.30 -4.72 9.06
C GLN A 391 7.22 -6.14 9.65
N THR A 392 7.16 -7.19 8.84
CA THR A 392 6.76 -8.55 9.24
C THR A 392 7.89 -9.57 9.03
N LYS A 393 7.58 -10.82 8.66
CA LYS A 393 8.55 -11.87 8.29
C LYS A 393 8.15 -12.64 7.01
N GLY A 394 7.06 -12.25 6.35
CA GLY A 394 6.53 -12.90 5.15
C GLY A 394 6.62 -11.99 3.91
N ARG A 395 5.70 -12.21 2.96
CA ARG A 395 5.61 -11.48 1.68
C ARG A 395 4.30 -11.77 0.96
N GLU A 396 3.95 -10.94 -0.02
CA GLU A 396 2.92 -11.28 -1.01
C GLU A 396 3.42 -12.34 -2.01
N HIS A 397 2.52 -13.26 -2.36
CA HIS A 397 2.79 -14.39 -3.28
C HIS A 397 1.86 -14.36 -4.52
N PRO A 398 2.26 -15.02 -5.64
CA PRO A 398 1.35 -15.33 -6.73
C PRO A 398 0.43 -16.53 -6.37
N PRO A 399 -0.73 -16.68 -7.04
CA PRO A 399 -1.67 -17.77 -6.78
C PRO A 399 -1.06 -19.18 -6.85
N SER A 400 -0.08 -19.42 -7.73
CA SER A 400 0.65 -20.70 -7.80
C SER A 400 1.35 -21.10 -6.50
N GLU A 401 1.89 -20.15 -5.74
CA GLU A 401 2.60 -20.44 -4.47
C GLU A 401 1.62 -20.67 -3.31
N TYR A 402 0.50 -19.95 -3.25
CA TYR A 402 -0.61 -20.29 -2.36
C TYR A 402 -1.17 -21.70 -2.68
N THR A 403 -1.36 -22.00 -3.97
CA THR A 403 -1.81 -23.32 -4.46
C THR A 403 -0.83 -24.44 -4.12
N HIS A 404 0.48 -24.15 -4.12
CA HIS A 404 1.53 -25.09 -3.69
C HIS A 404 1.47 -25.38 -2.19
N MET A 405 1.28 -24.36 -1.34
CA MET A 405 1.13 -24.54 0.11
C MET A 405 -0.13 -25.35 0.48
N PHE A 406 -1.26 -25.08 -0.20
CA PHE A 406 -2.48 -25.88 -0.04
C PHE A 406 -2.28 -27.35 -0.45
N ASN A 407 -1.62 -27.60 -1.60
CA ASN A 407 -1.35 -28.98 -2.04
C ASN A 407 -0.39 -29.73 -1.10
N LYS A 408 0.64 -29.06 -0.57
CA LYS A 408 1.57 -29.63 0.42
C LYS A 408 0.88 -30.08 1.71
N THR A 409 -0.16 -29.38 2.14
CA THR A 409 -0.82 -29.61 3.44
C THR A 409 -2.00 -30.56 3.37
N GLY A 410 -2.56 -30.78 2.18
CA GLY A 410 -3.53 -31.85 1.91
C GLY A 410 -4.70 -31.42 1.03
N PHE A 411 -5.06 -30.13 1.08
CA PHE A 411 -6.24 -29.57 0.42
C PHE A 411 -6.30 -29.79 -1.10
N LYS A 412 -7.52 -29.79 -1.64
CA LYS A 412 -7.88 -30.08 -3.03
C LYS A 412 -8.88 -29.03 -3.53
N ASN A 413 -9.29 -29.15 -4.79
CA ASN A 413 -10.28 -28.27 -5.46
C ASN A 413 -9.99 -26.76 -5.30
N ILE A 414 -8.69 -26.42 -5.30
CA ILE A 414 -8.18 -25.06 -5.06
C ILE A 414 -8.61 -24.18 -6.24
N GLN A 415 -9.39 -23.14 -5.94
CA GLN A 415 -9.91 -22.18 -6.91
C GLN A 415 -9.42 -20.78 -6.56
N VAL A 416 -9.09 -19.97 -7.57
CA VAL A 416 -8.60 -18.60 -7.43
C VAL A 416 -9.62 -17.65 -8.03
N CYS A 417 -10.10 -16.67 -7.26
CA CYS A 417 -10.98 -15.61 -7.72
C CYS A 417 -10.27 -14.27 -7.58
N ARG A 418 -10.19 -13.52 -8.69
CA ARG A 418 -9.65 -12.16 -8.71
C ARG A 418 -10.79 -11.16 -8.57
N THR A 419 -10.80 -10.35 -7.52
CA THR A 419 -11.87 -9.36 -7.28
C THR A 419 -11.74 -8.15 -8.20
N GLY A 420 -10.51 -7.86 -8.66
CA GLY A 420 -10.17 -6.61 -9.34
C GLY A 420 -9.89 -5.44 -8.39
N LYS A 421 -9.89 -5.68 -7.06
CA LYS A 421 -9.54 -4.70 -6.01
C LYS A 421 -8.19 -5.04 -5.35
N SER A 422 -7.97 -4.63 -4.10
CA SER A 422 -6.69 -4.79 -3.38
C SER A 422 -6.39 -6.23 -2.95
N TYR A 423 -7.45 -6.98 -2.61
CA TYR A 423 -7.36 -8.35 -2.10
C TYR A 423 -8.16 -9.31 -2.99
N ASP A 424 -7.59 -10.49 -3.20
CA ASP A 424 -8.16 -11.57 -3.98
C ASP A 424 -8.46 -12.77 -3.07
N ALA A 425 -9.27 -13.72 -3.54
CA ALA A 425 -9.72 -14.85 -2.74
C ALA A 425 -9.30 -16.20 -3.34
N ILE A 426 -8.91 -17.15 -2.49
CA ILE A 426 -8.71 -18.56 -2.82
C ILE A 426 -9.58 -19.42 -1.92
N LEU A 427 -10.33 -20.35 -2.51
CA LEU A 427 -11.08 -21.38 -1.80
C LEU A 427 -10.42 -22.74 -2.02
N ALA A 428 -10.11 -23.46 -0.95
CA ALA A 428 -9.52 -24.80 -0.97
C ALA A 428 -10.30 -25.75 -0.04
N ILE A 429 -10.49 -27.00 -0.43
CA ILE A 429 -11.41 -27.96 0.22
C ILE A 429 -10.64 -29.18 0.77
N ARG A 430 -11.09 -29.76 1.89
CA ARG A 430 -10.53 -30.99 2.48
C ARG A 430 -10.97 -32.26 1.75
#